data_AF-A0A4Q9L210-F1
#
_entry.id   AF-A0A4Q9L210-F1
#
_cell.length_a   1.000
_cell.length_b   1.000
_cell.length_c   1.000
_cell.angle_alpha   90.00
_cell.angle_beta   90.00
_cell.angle_gamma   90.00
#
_symmetry.space_group_name_H-M   'P 1'
#
loop_
_entity.id
_entity.type
_entity.pdbx_description
1 polymer ?
#
loop_
_entity_poly.entity_id
_entity_poly.type
_entity_poly.pdbx_seq_one_letter_code
_entity_poly.pdbx_strand_id
1 'polypeptide(L)'
;HCESDSEESPTKNTSENSKECIFNNEFKNILNNLFETYSIYIQAIVDLQSGNYHEPRYISKNELIEILISIAEFKLLCFNELHSLEPITKYELNFCVNLNYKNQCSSQDLQSIYNVFNERELMYTEMLFRFNKIAIEMNKCELCKFLNRTISENLEFQSVNVKNLKEAF
;
A
#
# COMPACT_ATOMS: atom_id res chain seq x y z
N HIS A 1 40.06 -44.85 -22.18
CA HIS A 1 38.59 -44.82 -22.13
C HIS A 1 38.19 -43.81 -21.08
N CYS A 2 37.49 -42.75 -21.49
CA CYS A 2 36.90 -41.77 -20.58
C CYS A 2 35.54 -42.30 -20.15
N GLU A 3 35.34 -42.52 -18.86
CA GLU A 3 34.01 -42.65 -18.27
C GLU A 3 33.61 -41.25 -17.79
N SER A 4 32.60 -40.69 -18.45
CA SER A 4 31.96 -39.44 -18.07
C SER A 4 30.87 -39.75 -17.05
N ASP A 5 31.10 -39.37 -15.80
CA ASP A 5 30.01 -39.16 -14.85
C ASP A 5 29.16 -38.00 -15.38
N SER A 6 27.89 -38.29 -15.63
CA SER A 6 26.90 -37.30 -16.02
C SER A 6 26.44 -36.58 -14.74
N GLU A 7 27.06 -35.43 -14.47
CA GLU A 7 26.57 -34.51 -13.45
C GLU A 7 25.20 -33.95 -13.88
N GLU A 8 24.14 -34.34 -13.18
CA GLU A 8 22.86 -33.65 -13.23
C GLU A 8 23.05 -32.20 -12.75
N SER A 9 22.88 -31.25 -13.66
CA SER A 9 23.02 -29.82 -13.37
C SER A 9 21.95 -29.33 -12.37
N PRO A 10 22.31 -28.62 -11.27
CA PRO A 10 21.40 -28.18 -10.22
C PRO A 10 20.64 -26.87 -10.52
N THR A 11 20.52 -26.47 -11.79
CA THR A 11 20.16 -25.10 -12.18
C THR A 11 18.66 -24.76 -12.18
N LYS A 12 17.75 -25.72 -11.95
CA LYS A 12 16.30 -25.42 -11.94
C LYS A 12 15.77 -24.94 -10.58
N ASN A 13 16.26 -25.48 -9.47
CA ASN A 13 15.68 -25.23 -8.13
C ASN A 13 16.00 -23.84 -7.55
N THR A 14 17.03 -23.15 -8.05
CA THR A 14 17.45 -21.83 -7.55
C THR A 14 16.61 -20.67 -8.10
N SER A 15 15.95 -20.83 -9.25
CA SER A 15 15.21 -19.74 -9.91
C SER A 15 13.74 -19.60 -9.47
N GLU A 16 13.09 -20.70 -9.08
CA GLU A 16 11.71 -20.65 -8.56
C GLU A 16 11.67 -20.11 -7.13
N ASN A 17 12.61 -20.53 -6.29
CA ASN A 17 12.75 -20.04 -4.91
C ASN A 17 13.02 -18.52 -4.86
N SER A 18 13.69 -17.94 -5.86
CA SER A 18 13.96 -16.50 -5.90
C SER A 18 12.72 -15.69 -6.28
N LYS A 19 11.91 -16.17 -7.23
CA LYS A 19 10.65 -15.51 -7.64
C LYS A 19 9.61 -15.53 -6.54
N GLU A 20 9.48 -16.64 -5.81
CA GLU A 20 8.56 -16.75 -4.68
C GLU A 20 8.98 -15.83 -3.52
N CYS A 21 10.28 -15.71 -3.25
CA CYS A 21 10.80 -14.75 -2.29
C CYS A 21 10.47 -13.28 -2.68
N ILE A 22 10.69 -12.92 -3.95
CA ILE A 22 10.35 -11.58 -4.47
C ILE A 22 8.85 -11.32 -4.34
N PHE A 23 8.02 -12.30 -4.72
CA PHE A 23 6.56 -12.22 -4.61
C PHE A 23 6.12 -11.96 -3.16
N ASN A 24 6.63 -12.76 -2.22
CA ASN A 24 6.28 -12.66 -0.81
C ASN A 24 6.72 -11.32 -0.20
N ASN A 25 7.89 -10.82 -0.60
CA ASN A 25 8.36 -9.51 -0.16
C ASN A 25 7.48 -8.38 -0.70
N GLU A 26 7.09 -8.41 -1.98
CA GLU A 26 6.23 -7.36 -2.54
C GLU A 26 4.83 -7.39 -1.90
N PHE A 27 4.26 -8.58 -1.71
CA PHE A 27 2.98 -8.76 -1.02
C PHE A 27 3.02 -8.20 0.40
N LYS A 28 4.06 -8.54 1.18
CA LYS A 28 4.28 -7.99 2.52
C LYS A 28 4.41 -6.47 2.52
N ASN A 29 5.19 -5.92 1.59
CA ASN A 29 5.43 -4.49 1.50
C ASN A 29 4.13 -3.71 1.22
N ILE A 30 3.27 -4.25 0.36
CA ILE A 30 1.96 -3.65 0.06
C ILE A 30 1.07 -3.64 1.30
N LEU A 31 0.95 -4.79 1.98
CA LEU A 31 0.14 -4.89 3.19
C LEU A 31 0.63 -3.96 4.30
N ASN A 32 1.95 -3.89 4.51
CA ASN A 32 2.55 -2.96 5.47
C ASN A 32 2.25 -1.51 5.07
N ASN A 33 2.41 -1.16 3.79
CA ASN A 33 2.14 0.20 3.34
C ASN A 33 0.67 0.60 3.57
N LEU A 34 -0.28 -0.28 3.26
CA LEU A 34 -1.70 -0.04 3.50
C LEU A 34 -1.99 0.21 4.98
N PHE A 35 -1.50 -0.67 5.85
CA PHE A 35 -1.74 -0.58 7.29
C PHE A 35 -1.05 0.64 7.94
N GLU A 36 0.17 0.97 7.50
CA GLU A 36 0.86 2.20 7.92
C GLU A 36 0.09 3.44 7.49
N THR A 37 -0.41 3.46 6.24
CA THR A 37 -1.14 4.60 5.70
C THR A 37 -2.45 4.81 6.46
N TYR A 38 -3.19 3.73 6.73
CA TYR A 38 -4.34 3.76 7.64
C TYR A 38 -3.98 4.39 8.99
N SER A 39 -2.90 3.91 9.62
CA SER A 39 -2.48 4.37 10.95
C SER A 39 -2.11 5.87 10.96
N ILE A 40 -1.46 6.36 9.90
CA ILE A 40 -1.11 7.77 9.75
C ILE A 40 -2.36 8.66 9.73
N TYR A 41 -3.40 8.25 8.99
CA TYR A 41 -4.62 9.04 8.92
C TYR A 41 -5.43 8.99 10.21
N ILE A 42 -5.47 7.85 10.90
CA ILE A 42 -6.06 7.76 12.23
C ILE A 42 -5.35 8.72 13.20
N GLN A 43 -4.01 8.78 13.16
CA GLN A 43 -3.25 9.72 14.00
C GLN A 43 -3.57 11.18 13.65
N ALA A 44 -3.61 11.54 12.36
CA ALA A 44 -3.97 12.88 11.92
C ALA A 44 -5.39 13.30 12.37
N ILE A 45 -6.36 12.38 12.35
CA ILE A 45 -7.71 12.62 12.86
C ILE A 45 -7.70 12.92 14.36
N VAL A 46 -6.96 12.12 15.15
CA VAL A 46 -6.82 12.33 16.61
C VAL A 46 -6.17 13.68 16.91
N ASP A 47 -5.13 14.05 16.16
CA ASP A 47 -4.42 15.32 16.33
C ASP A 47 -5.29 16.52 15.94
N LEU A 48 -6.11 16.39 14.88
CA LEU A 48 -7.14 17.38 14.56
C LEU A 48 -8.12 17.51 15.72
N GLN A 49 -8.72 16.41 16.17
CA GLN A 49 -9.74 16.41 17.23
C GLN A 49 -9.25 17.03 18.55
N SER A 50 -7.99 16.76 18.93
CA SER A 50 -7.38 17.29 20.16
C SER A 50 -7.08 18.80 20.14
N GLY A 51 -7.23 19.48 18.99
CA GLY A 51 -7.06 20.93 18.89
C GLY A 51 -5.62 21.38 18.66
N ASN A 52 -4.74 20.47 18.23
CA ASN A 52 -3.32 20.74 18.00
C ASN A 52 -3.03 21.45 16.65
N TYR A 53 -4.05 21.62 15.80
CA TYR A 53 -3.94 22.24 14.49
C TYR A 53 -4.56 23.63 14.44
N HIS A 54 -3.98 24.49 13.58
CA HIS A 54 -4.69 25.67 13.09
C HIS A 54 -5.94 25.27 12.29
N GLU A 55 -6.99 26.09 12.30
CA GLU A 55 -8.19 25.82 11.49
C GLU A 55 -7.86 25.79 9.99
N PRO A 56 -8.42 24.84 9.22
CA PRO A 56 -8.26 24.84 7.76
C PRO A 56 -8.86 26.12 7.15
N ARG A 57 -8.31 26.57 6.03
CA ARG A 57 -8.66 27.89 5.46
C ARG A 57 -9.96 27.90 4.69
N TYR A 58 -10.29 26.80 4.02
CA TYR A 58 -11.36 26.76 3.00
C TYR A 58 -12.46 25.75 3.31
N ILE A 59 -12.19 24.76 4.16
CA ILE A 59 -13.16 23.78 4.63
C ILE A 59 -13.18 23.78 6.16
N SER A 60 -14.28 23.31 6.74
CA SER A 60 -14.36 23.09 8.17
C SER A 60 -13.45 21.93 8.61
N LYS A 61 -13.01 21.98 9.86
CA LYS A 61 -12.32 20.86 10.51
C LYS A 61 -13.08 19.53 10.38
N ASN A 62 -14.41 19.56 10.47
CA ASN A 62 -15.23 18.34 10.36
C ASN A 62 -15.19 17.76 8.94
N GLU A 63 -15.29 18.61 7.91
CA GLU A 63 -15.14 18.17 6.51
C GLU A 63 -13.75 17.57 6.26
N LEU A 64 -12.69 18.16 6.82
CA LEU A 64 -11.35 17.58 6.72
C LEU A 64 -11.29 16.20 7.40
N ILE A 65 -11.86 16.06 8.60
CA ILE A 65 -11.91 14.78 9.31
C ILE A 65 -12.68 13.72 8.49
N GLU A 66 -13.80 14.08 7.86
CA GLU A 66 -14.56 13.16 7.00
C GLU A 66 -13.74 12.67 5.81
N ILE A 67 -12.98 13.56 5.16
CA ILE A 67 -12.05 13.18 4.08
C ILE A 67 -11.01 12.19 4.61
N LEU A 68 -10.40 12.45 5.76
CA LEU A 68 -9.38 11.58 6.34
C LEU A 68 -9.94 10.21 6.76
N ILE A 69 -11.16 10.16 7.29
CA ILE A 69 -11.85 8.91 7.61
C ILE A 69 -12.05 8.10 6.34
N SER A 70 -12.57 8.72 5.28
CA SER A 70 -12.77 8.06 3.97
C SER A 70 -11.48 7.44 3.44
N ILE A 71 -10.34 8.16 3.54
CA ILE A 71 -9.02 7.64 3.14
C ILE A 71 -8.59 6.47 4.02
N ALA A 72 -8.71 6.58 5.34
CA ALA A 72 -8.35 5.51 6.26
C ALA A 72 -9.18 4.24 6.01
N GLU A 73 -10.50 4.38 5.88
CA GLU A 73 -11.43 3.26 5.62
C GLU A 73 -11.13 2.58 4.30
N PHE A 74 -10.87 3.36 3.24
CA PHE A 74 -10.49 2.78 1.94
C PHE A 74 -9.19 1.96 2.03
N LYS A 75 -8.17 2.44 2.74
CA LYS A 75 -6.92 1.67 2.92
C LYS A 75 -7.09 0.42 3.75
N LEU A 76 -7.93 0.47 4.80
CA LEU A 76 -8.27 -0.71 5.58
C LEU A 76 -9.06 -1.74 4.75
N LEU A 77 -9.97 -1.28 3.89
CA LEU A 77 -10.70 -2.14 2.95
C LEU A 77 -9.73 -2.84 1.99
N CYS A 78 -8.85 -2.09 1.31
CA CYS A 78 -7.85 -2.67 0.42
C CYS A 78 -6.94 -3.66 1.14
N PHE A 79 -6.56 -3.36 2.39
CA PHE A 79 -5.77 -4.26 3.23
C PHE A 79 -6.51 -5.58 3.46
N ASN A 80 -7.77 -5.52 3.89
CA ASN A 80 -8.58 -6.71 4.17
C ASN A 80 -8.81 -7.55 2.90
N GLU A 81 -9.10 -6.90 1.77
CA GLU A 81 -9.27 -7.60 0.50
C GLU A 81 -7.98 -8.29 0.05
N LEU A 82 -6.83 -7.62 0.15
CA LEU A 82 -5.54 -8.20 -0.25
C LEU A 82 -5.11 -9.32 0.72
N HIS A 83 -5.31 -9.14 2.02
CA HIS A 83 -5.05 -10.15 3.05
C HIS A 83 -5.90 -11.40 2.84
N SER A 84 -7.14 -11.26 2.34
CA SER A 84 -8.01 -12.41 2.04
C SER A 84 -7.45 -13.32 0.93
N LEU A 85 -6.46 -12.86 0.16
CA LEU A 85 -5.77 -13.65 -0.85
C LEU A 85 -4.68 -14.56 -0.27
N GLU A 86 -4.34 -14.46 1.01
CA GLU A 86 -3.34 -15.33 1.67
C GLU A 86 -3.48 -16.82 1.41
N PRO A 87 -4.68 -17.42 1.46
CA PRO A 87 -4.86 -18.83 1.14
C PRO A 87 -4.43 -19.18 -0.29
N ILE A 88 -4.54 -18.20 -1.20
CA ILE A 88 -4.17 -18.32 -2.62
C ILE A 88 -2.67 -18.04 -2.81
N THR A 89 -2.08 -17.18 -1.97
CA THR A 89 -0.67 -16.83 -2.04
C THR A 89 0.25 -17.73 -1.22
N LYS A 90 -0.30 -18.57 -0.31
CA LYS A 90 0.42 -19.45 0.63
C LYS A 90 1.44 -18.68 1.50
N TYR A 91 1.10 -17.45 1.85
CA TYR A 91 1.96 -16.56 2.63
C TYR A 91 1.54 -16.58 4.11
N GLU A 92 2.50 -16.72 5.02
CA GLU A 92 2.29 -16.49 6.46
C GLU A 92 2.75 -15.08 6.82
N LEU A 93 1.81 -14.25 7.27
CA LEU A 93 2.09 -12.87 7.66
C LEU A 93 2.85 -12.80 8.99
N ASN A 94 4.02 -12.18 8.93
CA ASN A 94 4.72 -11.63 10.10
C ASN A 94 4.75 -10.10 9.97
N PHE A 95 3.79 -9.44 10.63
CA PHE A 95 3.73 -7.98 10.71
C PHE A 95 4.85 -7.44 11.60
N CYS A 96 5.63 -6.52 11.06
CA CYS A 96 6.42 -5.57 11.84
C CYS A 96 5.99 -4.18 11.38
N VAL A 97 5.11 -3.54 12.14
CA VAL A 97 4.78 -2.13 11.93
C VAL A 97 5.99 -1.34 12.39
N ASN A 98 6.80 -0.87 11.44
CA ASN A 98 7.91 0.02 11.75
C ASN A 98 7.43 1.43 11.45
N LEU A 99 6.81 2.08 12.45
CA LEU A 99 6.35 3.47 12.34
C LEU A 99 7.56 4.39 12.23
N ASN A 100 8.12 4.49 11.02
CA ASN A 100 9.17 5.45 10.72
C ASN A 100 8.54 6.84 10.71
N TYR A 101 8.93 7.69 11.67
CA TYR A 101 8.40 9.04 11.89
C TYR A 101 8.53 10.00 10.68
N LYS A 102 9.29 9.64 9.65
CA LYS A 102 9.60 10.51 8.51
C LYS A 102 8.41 10.79 7.58
N ASN A 103 7.36 9.97 7.63
CA ASN A 103 6.23 10.05 6.69
C ASN A 103 4.89 10.27 7.42
N GLN A 104 4.90 10.99 8.55
CA GLN A 104 3.71 11.34 9.32
C GLN A 104 3.20 12.73 8.92
N CYS A 105 1.89 12.96 9.07
CA CYS A 105 1.35 14.31 9.00
C CYS A 105 1.93 15.14 10.17
N SER A 106 2.42 16.33 9.87
CA SER A 106 2.86 17.29 10.89
C SER A 106 1.64 17.89 11.57
N SER A 107 1.61 17.90 12.89
CA SER A 107 0.55 18.58 13.67
C SER A 107 0.56 20.10 13.52
N GLN A 108 1.67 20.66 13.05
CA GLN A 108 1.87 22.11 12.92
C GLN A 108 1.62 22.62 11.51
N ASP A 109 1.57 21.72 10.52
CA ASP A 109 1.43 22.06 9.11
C ASP A 109 0.31 21.24 8.48
N LEU A 110 -0.85 21.84 8.33
CA LEU A 110 -2.00 21.24 7.65
C LEU A 110 -1.67 20.82 6.20
N GLN A 111 -0.79 21.55 5.50
CA GLN A 111 -0.37 21.21 4.13
C GLN A 111 0.34 19.85 4.07
N SER A 112 0.96 19.42 5.18
CA SER A 112 1.61 18.12 5.26
C SER A 112 0.65 16.96 5.01
N ILE A 113 -0.64 17.10 5.33
CA ILE A 113 -1.67 16.07 5.09
C ILE A 113 -1.79 15.79 3.59
N TYR A 114 -1.87 16.84 2.77
CA TYR A 114 -1.92 16.72 1.31
C TYR A 114 -0.63 16.15 0.74
N ASN A 115 0.52 16.56 1.25
CA ASN A 115 1.81 16.07 0.76
C ASN A 115 1.98 14.57 1.06
N VAL A 116 1.70 14.16 2.30
CA VAL A 116 1.74 12.76 2.73
C VAL A 116 0.76 11.92 1.91
N PHE A 117 -0.45 12.44 1.63
CA PHE A 117 -1.41 11.78 0.76
C PHE A 117 -0.84 11.50 -0.63
N ASN A 118 -0.34 12.52 -1.32
CA ASN A 118 0.20 12.33 -2.67
C ASN A 118 1.36 11.34 -2.70
N GLU A 119 2.29 11.43 -1.75
CA GLU A 119 3.45 10.53 -1.69
C GLU A 119 3.04 9.08 -1.43
N ARG A 120 2.14 8.86 -0.46
CA ARG A 120 1.67 7.52 -0.10
C ARG A 120 0.82 6.89 -1.22
N GLU A 121 -0.07 7.65 -1.85
CA GLU A 121 -0.88 7.16 -2.97
C GLU A 121 -0.05 6.82 -4.21
N LEU A 122 0.94 7.65 -4.53
CA LEU A 122 1.87 7.37 -5.62
C LEU A 122 2.66 6.10 -5.34
N MET A 123 3.23 5.98 -4.14
CA MET A 123 4.01 4.80 -3.74
C MET A 123 3.15 3.53 -3.77
N TYR A 124 1.92 3.59 -3.26
CA TYR A 124 1.00 2.45 -3.29
C TYR A 124 0.65 2.03 -4.72
N THR A 125 0.35 2.99 -5.59
CA THR A 125 0.06 2.74 -7.00
C THR A 125 1.24 2.08 -7.71
N GLU A 126 2.46 2.55 -7.48
CA GLU A 126 3.68 1.92 -8.02
C GLU A 126 3.87 0.49 -7.52
N MET A 127 3.63 0.24 -6.22
CA MET A 127 3.69 -1.11 -5.65
C MET A 127 2.67 -2.04 -6.32
N LEU A 128 1.43 -1.59 -6.54
CA LEU A 128 0.40 -2.37 -7.22
C LEU A 128 0.81 -2.74 -8.65
N PHE A 129 1.35 -1.79 -9.42
CA PHE A 129 1.83 -2.06 -10.78
C PHE A 129 2.99 -3.07 -10.80
N ARG A 130 3.96 -2.92 -9.89
CA ARG A 130 5.07 -3.88 -9.75
C ARG A 130 4.56 -5.27 -9.39
N PHE A 131 3.64 -5.36 -8.44
CA PHE A 131 3.09 -6.63 -8.00
C PHE A 131 2.24 -7.30 -9.09
N ASN A 132 1.50 -6.52 -9.87
CA ASN A 132 0.75 -7.02 -11.03
C ASN A 132 1.69 -7.61 -12.08
N LYS A 133 2.83 -6.96 -12.36
CA LYS A 133 3.86 -7.50 -13.25
C LYS A 133 4.39 -8.85 -12.74
N ILE A 134 4.71 -8.96 -11.45
CA ILE A 134 5.17 -10.22 -10.85
C ILE A 134 4.07 -11.30 -10.96
N ALA A 135 2.81 -10.96 -10.70
CA ALA A 135 1.69 -11.88 -10.82
C ALA A 135 1.53 -12.43 -12.24
N ILE A 136 1.71 -11.58 -13.26
CA ILE A 136 1.71 -11.99 -14.67
C ILE A 136 2.86 -12.95 -14.97
N GLU A 137 4.08 -12.62 -14.54
CA GLU A 137 5.28 -13.45 -14.75
C GLU A 137 5.18 -14.83 -14.07
N MET A 138 4.39 -14.92 -12.99
CA MET A 138 4.10 -16.16 -12.26
C MET A 138 2.80 -16.85 -12.70
N ASN A 139 2.12 -16.35 -13.74
CA ASN A 139 0.84 -16.87 -14.24
C ASN A 139 -0.27 -16.96 -13.16
N LYS A 140 -0.31 -16.02 -12.21
CA LYS A 140 -1.35 -15.96 -11.15
C LYS A 140 -2.59 -15.20 -11.64
N CYS A 141 -3.37 -15.80 -12.55
CA CYS A 141 -4.47 -15.12 -13.26
C CYS A 141 -5.50 -14.44 -12.35
N GLU A 142 -5.95 -15.10 -11.27
CA GLU A 142 -6.93 -14.51 -10.35
C GLU A 142 -6.37 -13.32 -9.58
N LEU A 143 -5.08 -13.36 -9.23
CA LEU A 143 -4.39 -12.23 -8.63
C LEU A 143 -4.26 -11.07 -9.62
N CYS A 144 -3.96 -11.33 -10.89
CA CYS A 144 -3.91 -10.27 -11.91
C CYS A 144 -5.26 -9.57 -12.07
N LYS A 145 -6.38 -10.32 -12.09
CA LYS A 145 -7.73 -9.75 -12.14
C LYS A 145 -8.00 -8.86 -10.94
N PHE A 146 -7.66 -9.35 -9.74
CA PHE A 146 -7.79 -8.59 -8.51
C PHE A 146 -6.98 -7.28 -8.59
N LEU A 147 -5.69 -7.35 -8.92
CA LEU A 147 -4.81 -6.19 -8.95
C LEU A 147 -5.23 -5.16 -10.00
N ASN A 148 -5.69 -5.59 -11.18
CA ASN A 148 -6.20 -4.66 -12.18
C ASN A 148 -7.43 -3.89 -11.69
N ARG A 149 -8.35 -4.56 -10.98
CA ARG A 149 -9.50 -3.91 -10.33
C ARG A 149 -9.03 -2.91 -9.29
N THR A 150 -8.17 -3.34 -8.36
CA THR A 150 -7.66 -2.50 -7.28
C THR A 150 -6.89 -1.28 -7.80
N ILE A 151 -6.09 -1.42 -8.86
CA ILE A 151 -5.41 -0.30 -9.51
C ILE A 151 -6.43 0.72 -10.04
N SER A 152 -7.48 0.26 -10.73
CA SER A 152 -8.51 1.14 -11.26
C SER A 152 -9.26 1.88 -10.15
N GLU A 153 -9.69 1.16 -9.12
CA GLU A 153 -10.40 1.73 -7.96
C GLU A 153 -9.50 2.74 -7.21
N ASN A 154 -8.21 2.43 -7.03
CA ASN A 154 -7.28 3.34 -6.37
C ASN A 154 -7.03 4.62 -7.16
N LEU A 155 -6.91 4.55 -8.50
CA LEU A 155 -6.72 5.73 -9.34
C LEU A 155 -7.95 6.67 -9.31
N GLU A 156 -9.16 6.09 -9.32
CA GLU A 156 -10.40 6.86 -9.17
C GLU A 156 -10.46 7.52 -7.78
N PHE A 157 -10.20 6.74 -6.72
CA PHE A 157 -10.17 7.23 -5.35
C PHE A 157 -9.14 8.35 -5.16
N GLN A 158 -7.93 8.18 -5.70
CA GLN A 158 -6.87 9.18 -5.67
C GLN A 158 -7.32 10.46 -6.40
N SER A 159 -7.90 10.35 -7.58
CA SER A 159 -8.35 11.53 -8.36
C SER A 159 -9.34 12.39 -7.58
N VAL A 160 -10.31 11.76 -6.91
CA VAL A 160 -11.31 12.46 -6.07
C VAL A 160 -10.65 13.13 -4.87
N ASN A 161 -9.81 12.41 -4.14
CA ASN A 161 -9.24 12.93 -2.89
C ASN A 161 -8.09 13.93 -3.10
N VAL A 162 -7.33 13.84 -4.19
CA VAL A 162 -6.39 14.91 -4.59
C VAL A 162 -7.15 16.22 -4.76
N LYS A 163 -8.30 16.20 -5.44
CA LYS A 163 -9.11 17.40 -5.64
C LYS A 163 -9.61 17.96 -4.30
N ASN A 164 -10.22 17.12 -3.48
CA ASN A 164 -10.80 17.55 -2.19
C ASN A 164 -9.73 18.09 -1.23
N LEU A 165 -8.57 17.43 -1.12
CA LEU A 165 -7.49 17.88 -0.25
C LEU A 165 -6.77 19.13 -0.79
N LYS A 166 -6.67 19.29 -2.11
CA LYS A 166 -6.12 20.51 -2.71
C LYS A 166 -7.02 21.71 -2.49
N GLU A 167 -8.33 21.52 -2.41
CA GLU A 167 -9.29 22.57 -2.07
C GLU A 167 -9.25 22.92 -0.57
N ALA A 168 -8.76 22.02 0.29
CA ALA A 168 -8.68 22.22 1.74
C ALA A 168 -7.53 23.14 2.21
N PHE A 169 -6.47 23.32 1.40
CA PHE A 169 -5.23 24.01 1.76
C PHE A 169 -4.82 25.07 0.74
#